data_AF-A0AAW3U4Y3-F1
#
_entry.id   AF-A0AAW3U4Y3-F1
#
_cell.length_a   1.000
_cell.length_b   1.000
_cell.length_c   1.000
_cell.angle_alpha   90.00
_cell.angle_beta   90.00
_cell.angle_gamma   90.00
#
_symmetry.space_group_name_H-M   'P 1'
#
loop_
_entity.id
_entity.type
_entity.pdbx_description
1 polymer ?
#
loop_
_entity_poly.entity_id
_entity_poly.type
_entity_poly.pdbx_seq_one_letter_code
_entity_poly.pdbx_strand_id
1 'polypeptide(L)'
;MTRFVAACIALLLWACLSTPASATSSLSFEGGGYWIDFEIGHDTRPVIASLRFNAPGASETVLLRGNFQVKTFDTKRRILRLIYTGGDRRVPPFTLVVLANRSTLTVNGKQINSSFSWEM
;
A
#
# COMPACT_ATOMS: atom_id res chain seq x y z
N MET A 1 -45.60 -20.60 14.13
CA MET A 1 -44.16 -20.94 13.96
C MET A 1 -43.59 -20.51 12.59
N THR A 2 -44.16 -19.50 11.93
CA THR A 2 -43.76 -19.08 10.56
C THR A 2 -43.05 -17.72 10.49
N ARG A 3 -42.99 -16.97 11.61
CA ARG A 3 -42.37 -15.63 11.65
C ARG A 3 -40.88 -15.61 11.99
N PHE A 4 -40.34 -16.69 12.56
CA PHE A 4 -38.93 -16.78 12.92
C PHE A 4 -38.02 -17.17 11.73
N VAL A 5 -38.54 -17.90 10.75
CA VAL A 5 -37.75 -18.35 9.59
C VAL A 5 -37.44 -17.21 8.62
N ALA A 6 -38.37 -16.27 8.43
CA ALA A 6 -38.19 -15.14 7.53
C ALA A 6 -37.10 -14.15 8.01
N ALA A 7 -36.96 -13.97 9.33
CA ALA A 7 -35.95 -13.08 9.91
C ALA A 7 -34.52 -13.63 9.73
N CYS A 8 -34.32 -14.95 9.78
CA CYS A 8 -33.02 -15.57 9.56
C CYS A 8 -32.53 -15.45 8.11
N ILE A 9 -33.45 -15.50 7.14
CA ILE A 9 -33.10 -15.39 5.71
C ILE A 9 -32.68 -13.95 5.36
N ALA A 10 -33.34 -12.93 5.94
CA ALA A 10 -32.97 -11.53 5.73
C ALA A 10 -31.59 -11.18 6.33
N LEU A 11 -31.21 -11.77 7.48
CA LEU A 11 -29.91 -11.53 8.11
C LEU A 11 -28.75 -12.18 7.33
N LEU A 12 -28.96 -13.36 6.75
CA LEU A 12 -27.95 -14.07 5.95
C LEU A 12 -27.66 -13.36 4.62
N LEU A 13 -28.65 -12.73 4.00
CA LEU A 13 -28.45 -11.94 2.78
C LEU A 13 -27.66 -10.65 3.01
N TRP A 14 -27.73 -10.06 4.21
CA TRP A 14 -27.00 -8.83 4.51
C TRP A 14 -25.53 -9.07 4.84
N ALA A 15 -25.19 -10.23 5.40
CA ALA A 15 -23.81 -10.62 5.71
C ALA A 15 -22.98 -10.94 4.44
N CYS A 16 -23.61 -11.38 3.34
CA CYS A 16 -22.90 -11.72 2.10
C CYS A 16 -22.54 -10.50 1.22
N LEU A 17 -23.11 -9.33 1.47
CA LEU A 17 -22.80 -8.08 0.74
C LEU A 17 -21.57 -7.34 1.29
N SER A 18 -21.05 -7.79 2.43
CA SER A 18 -19.82 -7.26 3.03
C SER A 18 -18.67 -8.20 2.71
N THR A 19 -18.30 -8.30 1.44
CA THR A 19 -17.00 -8.89 1.11
C THR A 19 -15.94 -8.02 1.77
N PRO A 20 -15.12 -8.55 2.69
CA PRO A 20 -13.95 -7.82 3.12
C PRO A 20 -13.10 -7.63 1.86
N ALA A 21 -12.82 -6.39 1.50
CA ALA A 21 -11.79 -6.09 0.53
C ALA A 21 -10.46 -6.53 1.15
N SER A 22 -10.11 -7.80 0.98
CA SER A 22 -8.82 -8.34 1.38
C SER A 22 -7.75 -7.61 0.58
N ALA A 23 -6.79 -7.00 1.27
CA ALA A 23 -5.53 -6.56 0.66
C ALA A 23 -4.96 -7.74 -0.13
N THR A 24 -5.00 -7.65 -1.46
CA THR A 24 -4.83 -8.83 -2.32
C THR A 24 -3.35 -9.12 -2.61
N SER A 25 -2.46 -8.14 -2.42
CA SER A 25 -1.02 -8.31 -2.63
C SER A 25 -0.24 -7.17 -1.95
N SER A 26 1.00 -7.45 -1.50
CA SER A 26 1.89 -6.44 -0.92
C SER A 26 3.22 -6.33 -1.67
N LEU A 27 3.48 -5.17 -2.28
CA LEU A 27 4.81 -4.86 -2.82
C LEU A 27 5.67 -4.24 -1.72
N SER A 28 7.00 -4.35 -1.81
CA SER A 28 7.86 -3.77 -0.77
C SER A 28 9.19 -3.21 -1.25
N PHE A 29 9.61 -2.15 -0.56
CA PHE A 29 10.95 -1.60 -0.56
C PHE A 29 11.58 -1.83 0.81
N GLU A 30 12.81 -2.34 0.85
CA GLU A 30 13.61 -2.39 2.07
C GLU A 30 15.03 -1.93 1.75
N GLY A 31 15.54 -0.92 2.46
CA GLY A 31 16.88 -0.39 2.19
C GLY A 31 17.27 0.76 3.11
N GLY A 32 18.55 0.80 3.49
CA GLY A 32 19.08 1.86 4.37
C GLY A 32 18.38 1.96 5.73
N GLY A 33 17.81 0.84 6.21
CA GLY A 33 17.01 0.76 7.43
C GLY A 33 15.55 1.25 7.29
N TYR A 34 15.14 1.69 6.11
CA TYR A 34 13.75 2.01 5.81
C TYR A 34 13.03 0.79 5.26
N TRP A 35 11.75 0.67 5.59
CA TRP A 35 10.85 -0.32 5.01
C TRP A 35 9.55 0.35 4.58
N ILE A 36 9.12 0.08 3.36
CA ILE A 36 7.87 0.60 2.79
C ILE A 36 7.09 -0.55 2.15
N ASP A 37 5.94 -0.87 2.72
CA ASP A 37 5.00 -1.82 2.10
C ASP A 37 3.86 -1.09 1.44
N PHE A 38 3.42 -1.64 0.32
CA PHE A 38 2.30 -1.13 -0.45
C PHE A 38 1.15 -2.09 -0.34
N GLU A 39 -0.03 -1.57 0.01
CA GLU A 39 -1.27 -2.30 -0.14
C GLU A 39 -1.82 -2.05 -1.54
N ILE A 40 -1.96 -3.12 -2.33
CA ILE A 40 -2.47 -3.02 -3.69
C ILE A 40 -3.96 -3.38 -3.71
N GLY A 41 -4.78 -2.40 -4.12
CA GLY A 41 -6.18 -2.63 -4.43
C GLY A 41 -6.33 -3.22 -5.84
N HIS A 42 -7.25 -4.17 -5.99
CA HIS A 42 -7.56 -4.80 -7.26
C HIS A 42 -9.06 -4.69 -7.55
N ASP A 43 -9.42 -3.92 -8.57
CA ASP A 43 -10.80 -3.86 -9.07
C ASP A 43 -10.80 -4.14 -10.59
N THR A 44 -10.20 -3.24 -11.38
CA THR A 44 -9.98 -3.43 -12.84
C THR A 44 -8.53 -3.21 -13.27
N ARG A 45 -7.78 -2.39 -12.54
CA ARG A 45 -6.32 -2.18 -12.69
C ARG A 45 -5.72 -2.09 -11.29
N PRO A 46 -4.48 -2.57 -11.08
CA PRO A 46 -3.83 -2.47 -9.78
C PRO A 46 -3.63 -0.99 -9.43
N VAL A 47 -4.03 -0.63 -8.21
CA VAL A 47 -3.84 0.71 -7.64
C VAL A 47 -3.18 0.59 -6.27
N ILE A 48 -2.33 1.56 -5.93
CA ILE A 48 -1.79 1.63 -4.56
C ILE A 48 -2.87 2.24 -3.67
N ALA A 49 -3.48 1.41 -2.81
CA ALA A 49 -4.55 1.83 -1.91
C ALA A 49 -3.99 2.54 -0.67
N SER A 50 -2.91 1.99 -0.11
CA SER A 50 -2.21 2.57 1.03
C SER A 50 -0.73 2.17 1.02
N LEU A 51 0.07 2.80 1.88
CA LEU A 51 1.42 2.33 2.16
C LEU A 51 1.74 2.42 3.65
N ARG A 52 2.57 1.51 4.14
CA ARG A 52 3.12 1.50 5.49
C ARG A 52 4.56 1.96 5.42
N PHE A 53 4.91 2.98 6.19
CA PHE A 53 6.25 3.55 6.22
C PHE A 53 6.90 3.29 7.58
N ASN A 54 8.12 2.76 7.54
CA ASN A 54 8.98 2.57 8.72
C ASN A 54 10.32 3.26 8.49
N ALA A 55 10.66 4.19 9.38
CA ALA A 55 11.97 4.82 9.41
C ALA A 55 12.98 3.97 10.20
N PRO A 56 14.29 4.12 9.94
CA PRO A 56 15.33 3.44 10.71
C PRO A 56 15.19 3.71 12.21
N GLY A 57 15.10 2.64 13.00
CA GLY A 57 14.98 2.74 14.46
C GLY A 57 13.62 3.22 14.97
N ALA A 58 12.62 3.40 14.10
CA ALA A 58 11.27 3.75 14.55
C ALA A 58 10.61 2.57 15.25
N SER A 59 9.93 2.85 16.36
CA SER A 59 9.11 1.87 17.09
C SER A 59 7.70 1.71 16.52
N GLU A 60 7.28 2.62 15.65
CA GLU A 60 5.93 2.67 15.07
C GLU A 60 5.97 2.69 13.55
N THR A 61 5.10 1.88 12.94
CA THR A 61 4.78 1.94 11.51
C THR A 61 3.72 3.02 11.26
N VAL A 62 3.96 3.89 10.29
CA VAL A 62 3.00 4.92 9.89
C VAL A 62 2.23 4.48 8.65
N LEU A 63 0.89 4.40 8.76
CA LEU A 63 0.02 4.12 7.64
C LEU A 63 -0.36 5.41 6.91
N LEU A 64 -0.08 5.47 5.62
CA LEU A 64 -0.46 6.57 4.72
C LEU A 64 -1.57 6.11 3.77
N ARG A 65 -2.67 6.85 3.71
CA ARG A 65 -3.83 6.58 2.85
C ARG A 65 -4.12 7.82 2.00
N GLY A 66 -3.94 7.72 0.69
CA GLY A 66 -4.36 8.75 -0.28
C GLY A 66 -3.61 10.09 -0.24
N ASN A 67 -2.72 10.32 0.72
CA ASN A 67 -1.91 11.55 0.85
C ASN A 67 -0.55 11.47 0.14
N PHE A 68 -0.41 10.56 -0.81
CA PHE A 68 0.75 10.42 -1.69
C PHE A 68 0.32 10.46 -3.15
N GLN A 69 1.24 10.85 -4.02
CA GLN A 69 1.00 10.97 -5.45
C GLN A 69 1.66 9.79 -6.18
N VAL A 70 0.86 8.96 -6.84
CA VAL A 70 1.36 7.94 -7.77
C VAL A 70 1.46 8.57 -9.15
N LYS A 71 2.68 8.77 -9.64
CA LYS A 71 2.93 9.34 -10.98
C LYS A 71 2.94 8.27 -12.06
N THR A 72 3.41 7.07 -11.74
CA THR A 72 3.37 5.90 -12.63
C THR A 72 3.28 4.65 -11.77
N PHE A 73 2.43 3.71 -12.14
CA PHE A 73 2.36 2.38 -11.55
C PHE A 73 1.96 1.38 -12.64
N ASP A 74 2.92 0.56 -13.05
CA ASP A 74 2.75 -0.47 -14.07
C ASP A 74 3.42 -1.76 -13.56
N THR A 75 2.59 -2.69 -13.09
CA THR A 75 3.06 -3.98 -12.54
C THR A 75 3.60 -4.92 -13.62
N LYS A 76 3.16 -4.77 -14.88
CA LYS A 76 3.64 -5.60 -16.01
C LYS A 76 5.05 -5.18 -16.42
N ARG A 77 5.28 -3.87 -16.52
CA ARG A 77 6.60 -3.29 -16.83
C ARG A 77 7.49 -3.15 -15.58
N ARG A 78 6.94 -3.38 -14.39
CA ARG A 78 7.61 -3.21 -13.09
C ARG A 78 8.18 -1.81 -12.93
N ILE A 79 7.30 -0.82 -13.08
CA ILE A 79 7.63 0.61 -12.94
C ILE A 79 6.75 1.22 -11.86
N LEU A 80 7.36 1.90 -10.91
CA LEU A 80 6.67 2.70 -9.90
C LEU A 80 7.38 4.05 -9.76
N ARG A 81 6.60 5.13 -9.74
CA ARG A 81 7.06 6.44 -9.27
C ARG A 81 6.03 7.01 -8.32
N LEU A 82 6.41 7.13 -7.05
CA LEU A 82 5.57 7.64 -5.98
C LEU A 82 6.25 8.82 -5.29
N ILE A 83 5.47 9.85 -5.00
CA ILE A 83 5.92 11.06 -4.32
C ILE A 83 5.05 11.29 -3.10
N TYR A 84 5.67 11.37 -1.93
CA TYR A 84 5.04 11.84 -0.71
C TYR A 84 5.59 13.22 -0.37
N THR A 85 4.74 14.25 -0.40
CA THR A 85 5.16 15.64 -0.16
C THR A 85 5.17 16.02 1.32
N GLY A 86 4.83 15.10 2.22
CA GLY A 86 4.65 15.37 3.66
C GLY A 86 3.19 15.49 4.06
N GLY A 87 2.96 15.80 5.33
CA GLY A 87 1.63 15.99 5.94
C GLY A 87 1.51 15.31 7.30
N ASP A 88 2.13 14.15 7.46
CA ASP A 88 2.34 13.50 8.75
C ASP A 88 3.74 13.85 9.25
N ARG A 89 3.85 14.41 10.46
CA ARG A 89 5.13 14.85 11.03
C ARG A 89 6.10 13.70 11.32
N ARG A 90 5.60 12.47 11.39
CA ARG A 90 6.40 11.26 11.64
C ARG A 90 7.06 10.75 10.36
N VAL A 91 6.61 11.22 9.18
CA VAL A 91 7.11 10.76 7.89
C VAL A 91 7.73 11.93 7.14
N PRO A 92 9.06 11.92 6.89
CA PRO A 92 9.66 12.93 6.05
C PRO A 92 9.14 12.84 4.61
N PRO A 93 9.09 13.94 3.85
CA PRO A 93 8.83 13.88 2.42
C PRO A 93 9.82 12.93 1.72
N PHE A 94 9.32 12.13 0.79
CA PHE A 94 10.14 11.18 0.06
C PHE A 94 9.66 10.97 -1.37
N THR A 95 10.56 10.50 -2.23
CA THR A 95 10.24 9.97 -3.56
C THR A 95 10.78 8.55 -3.65
N LEU A 96 9.94 7.62 -4.11
CA LEU A 96 10.34 6.27 -4.46
C LEU A 96 10.22 6.08 -5.97
N VAL A 97 11.31 5.69 -6.61
CA VAL A 97 11.36 5.29 -8.02
C VAL A 97 11.77 3.84 -8.11
N VAL A 98 11.03 3.04 -8.87
CA VAL A 98 11.32 1.63 -9.11
C VAL A 98 11.32 1.39 -10.62
N LEU A 99 12.37 0.73 -11.09
CA LEU A 99 12.54 0.28 -12.47
C LEU A 99 13.01 -1.17 -12.46
N ALA A 100 12.21 -2.06 -13.06
CA ALA A 100 12.38 -3.51 -12.91
C ALA A 100 12.47 -3.85 -11.42
N ASN A 101 13.49 -4.58 -10.96
CA ASN A 101 13.62 -4.94 -9.55
C ASN A 101 14.55 -4.00 -8.77
N ARG A 102 14.89 -2.83 -9.31
CA ARG A 102 15.76 -1.83 -8.67
C ARG A 102 14.93 -0.65 -8.20
N SER A 103 15.25 -0.17 -7.02
CA SER A 103 14.57 0.96 -6.40
C SER A 103 15.57 2.02 -5.94
N THR A 104 15.06 3.24 -5.90
CA THR A 104 15.73 4.41 -5.34
C THR A 104 14.74 5.16 -4.48
N LEU A 105 15.00 5.18 -3.17
CA LEU A 105 14.31 6.03 -2.20
C LEU A 105 15.13 7.30 -1.98
N THR A 106 14.56 8.45 -2.30
CA THR A 106 15.09 9.76 -1.93
C THR A 106 14.33 10.28 -0.72
N VAL A 107 15.00 10.41 0.41
CA VAL A 107 14.42 10.84 1.69
C VAL A 107 15.46 11.61 2.50
N ASN A 108 15.06 12.71 3.15
CA ASN A 108 15.96 13.56 3.94
C ASN A 108 17.25 13.99 3.20
N GLY A 109 17.12 14.31 1.90
CA GLY A 109 18.26 14.69 1.05
C GLY A 109 19.25 13.56 0.73
N LYS A 110 18.95 12.32 1.14
CA LYS A 110 19.77 11.14 0.85
C LYS A 110 19.10 10.27 -0.21
N GLN A 111 19.92 9.61 -1.01
CA GLN A 111 19.49 8.59 -1.96
C GLN A 111 19.88 7.21 -1.44
N ILE A 112 18.91 6.31 -1.39
CA ILE A 112 19.07 4.94 -0.92
C ILE A 112 18.66 4.02 -2.07
N ASN A 113 19.60 3.23 -2.57
CA ASN A 113 19.32 2.26 -3.62
C ASN A 113 19.13 0.88 -3.00
N SER A 114 18.15 0.14 -3.48
CA SER A 114 17.91 -1.24 -3.06
C SER A 114 17.25 -2.07 -4.17
N SER A 115 16.98 -3.33 -3.88
CA SER A 115 16.02 -4.12 -4.65
C SER A 115 14.58 -3.67 -4.33
N PHE A 116 13.64 -4.10 -5.16
CA PHE A 116 12.21 -3.96 -4.91
C PHE A 116 11.53 -5.30 -5.14
N SER A 117 10.72 -5.72 -4.18
CA SER A 117 9.93 -6.93 -4.32
C SER A 117 8.63 -6.62 -5.04
N TRP A 118 8.43 -7.29 -6.18
CA TRP A 118 7.17 -7.31 -6.92
C TRP A 118 6.31 -8.53 -6.60
N GLU A 119 6.69 -9.29 -5.58
CA GLU A 119 5.90 -10.45 -5.14
C GLU A 119 4.52 -9.95 -4.70
N MET A 120 3.50 -10.57 -5.27
CA MET A 120 2.10 -10.19 -5.14
C MET A 120 1.30 -11.39 -4.63
#